data_AF-A0A1F6DAB1-F1
#
_entry.id   AF-A0A1F6DAB1-F1
#
_cell.length_a   1.000
_cell.length_b   1.000
_cell.length_c   1.000
_cell.angle_alpha   90.00
_cell.angle_beta   90.00
_cell.angle_gamma   90.00
#
_symmetry.space_group_name_H-M   'P 1'
#
loop_
_entity.id
_entity.type
_entity.pdbx_description
1 polymer ?
#
loop_
_entity_poly.entity_id
_entity_poly.type
_entity_poly.pdbx_seq_one_letter_code
_entity_poly.pdbx_strand_id
1 'polypeptide(L)'
;MNTIRSILLFSTLLILGFTNTGFAFLDTSDMEESLKGMEEDLGGTNEFDDLLEELDQAAGENADAYLTITINGQTTTLFDVPKGAWFYSSVQALSSLGIVSGYKNAQGKLTGEYKPANNVTHAEAAKIATLLAGIDQASCTGELKHRGIDGHWAAPYIRCAEKYNFGIPVAMDINAEASRAEVLHYFLMAFEVEIPEGAPPFADSRDHRYKNDIAYAYALEIISGDTNADGSEKGTFRPDAKINRAETAKMARLAMELL
;
A
#
# COMPACT_ATOMS: atom_id res chain seq x y z
N MET A 1 -2.86 10.96 -44.61
CA MET A 1 -3.75 9.83 -44.97
C MET A 1 -3.91 8.95 -43.75
N ASN A 2 -4.93 9.22 -42.94
CA ASN A 2 -5.69 8.27 -42.08
C ASN A 2 -6.57 9.06 -41.09
N THR A 3 -7.72 9.47 -41.62
CA THR A 3 -9.08 9.37 -41.08
C THR A 3 -9.32 9.63 -39.58
N ILE A 4 -9.77 10.86 -39.30
CA ILE A 4 -10.55 11.26 -38.11
C ILE A 4 -11.94 10.60 -38.20
N ARG A 5 -12.37 9.89 -37.15
CA ARG A 5 -13.78 9.51 -36.94
C ARG A 5 -14.30 10.23 -35.71
N SER A 6 -15.06 11.31 -35.95
CA SER A 6 -15.94 11.94 -34.99
C SER A 6 -17.01 10.95 -34.52
N ILE A 7 -17.14 10.78 -33.20
CA ILE A 7 -18.31 10.16 -32.58
C ILE A 7 -19.09 11.29 -31.90
N LEU A 8 -20.13 11.75 -32.58
CA LEU A 8 -21.21 12.58 -32.04
C LEU A 8 -22.08 11.70 -31.14
N LEU A 9 -22.08 11.95 -29.84
CA LEU A 9 -23.09 11.43 -28.92
C LEU A 9 -24.29 12.38 -28.95
N PHE A 10 -25.27 12.05 -29.80
CA PHE A 10 -26.60 12.65 -29.79
C PHE A 10 -27.36 12.18 -28.54
N SER A 11 -27.74 13.13 -27.69
CA SER A 11 -28.62 12.92 -26.55
C SER A 11 -30.07 12.74 -27.03
N THR A 12 -30.62 11.55 -26.87
CA THR A 12 -32.05 11.26 -27.08
C THR A 12 -32.82 11.57 -25.81
N LEU A 13 -33.46 12.74 -25.73
CA LEU A 13 -34.51 13.00 -24.75
C LEU A 13 -35.88 12.86 -25.42
N LEU A 14 -36.52 11.72 -25.14
CA LEU A 14 -37.88 11.40 -25.52
C LEU A 14 -38.85 12.18 -24.63
N ILE A 15 -39.60 13.15 -25.18
CA ILE A 15 -40.74 13.77 -24.48
C ILE A 15 -42.02 13.43 -25.26
N LEU A 16 -42.79 12.51 -24.70
CA LEU A 16 -44.19 12.27 -25.06
C LEU A 16 -45.04 13.46 -24.56
N GLY A 17 -45.88 13.98 -25.46
CA GLY A 17 -46.63 15.22 -25.23
C GLY A 17 -47.73 15.11 -24.20
N PHE A 18 -48.17 16.27 -23.70
CA PHE A 18 -49.58 16.62 -23.54
C PHE A 18 -49.73 18.15 -23.54
N THR A 19 -50.86 18.57 -24.07
CA THR A 19 -51.38 19.92 -24.34
C THR A 19 -51.28 20.90 -23.15
N ASN A 20 -50.97 22.17 -23.40
CA ASN A 20 -51.95 23.27 -23.50
C ASN A 20 -51.27 24.65 -23.35
N THR A 21 -51.71 25.58 -24.19
CA THR A 21 -51.74 27.05 -24.04
C THR A 21 -50.53 27.80 -23.47
N GLY A 22 -49.92 28.61 -24.35
CA GLY A 22 -49.33 29.89 -23.98
C GLY A 22 -47.83 29.85 -23.73
N PHE A 23 -47.02 29.96 -24.78
CA PHE A 23 -45.64 30.38 -24.64
C PHE A 23 -45.35 31.49 -25.65
N ALA A 24 -44.96 32.65 -25.11
CA ALA A 24 -44.32 33.71 -25.85
C ALA A 24 -43.14 33.11 -26.63
N PHE A 25 -43.04 33.47 -27.89
CA PHE A 25 -41.88 33.18 -28.72
C PHE A 25 -40.69 33.91 -28.07
N LEU A 26 -39.93 33.20 -27.23
CA LEU A 26 -38.63 33.67 -26.77
C LEU A 26 -37.76 33.70 -28.01
N ASP A 27 -37.39 34.90 -28.43
CA ASP A 27 -36.44 35.11 -29.51
C ASP A 27 -35.09 34.54 -29.06
N THR A 28 -34.76 33.34 -29.53
CA THR A 28 -33.53 32.64 -29.17
C THR A 28 -32.31 33.23 -29.85
N SER A 29 -32.50 34.17 -30.80
CA SER A 29 -31.39 34.79 -31.54
C SER A 29 -30.52 35.68 -30.65
N ASP A 30 -31.13 36.48 -29.76
CA ASP A 30 -30.41 37.32 -28.79
C ASP A 30 -29.60 36.50 -27.77
N MET A 31 -30.08 35.29 -27.45
CA MET A 31 -29.40 34.36 -26.54
C MET A 31 -28.22 33.67 -27.22
N GLU A 32 -28.35 33.28 -28.48
CA GLU A 32 -27.25 32.72 -29.28
C GLU A 32 -26.15 33.75 -29.54
N GLU A 33 -26.51 35.02 -29.75
CA GLU A 33 -25.55 36.11 -29.93
C GLU A 33 -24.81 36.44 -28.63
N SER A 34 -25.51 36.43 -27.48
CA SER A 34 -24.87 36.55 -26.16
C SER A 34 -23.95 35.37 -25.84
N LEU A 35 -24.33 34.14 -26.20
CA LEU A 35 -23.48 32.95 -26.03
C LEU A 35 -22.23 33.01 -26.91
N LYS A 36 -22.37 33.48 -28.15
CA LYS A 36 -21.23 33.69 -29.06
C LYS A 36 -20.27 34.76 -28.54
N GLY A 37 -20.80 35.87 -28.02
CA GLY A 37 -19.98 36.91 -27.40
C GLY A 37 -19.23 36.42 -26.17
N MET A 38 -19.82 35.51 -25.38
CA MET A 38 -19.16 34.89 -24.24
C MET A 38 -18.10 33.84 -24.62
N GLU A 39 -18.29 33.08 -25.72
CA GLU A 39 -17.27 32.18 -26.28
C GLU A 39 -16.06 32.94 -26.86
N GLU A 40 -16.29 34.14 -27.40
CA GLU A 40 -15.24 34.99 -27.95
C GLU A 40 -14.41 35.69 -26.84
N ASP A 41 -15.04 36.06 -25.72
CA ASP A 41 -14.38 36.72 -24.57
C ASP A 41 -13.58 35.74 -23.69
N LEU A 42 -13.79 34.43 -23.84
CA LEU A 42 -13.13 33.38 -23.04
C LEU A 42 -11.81 32.86 -23.63
N GLY A 43 -11.37 33.37 -24.78
CA GLY A 43 -10.21 32.82 -25.49
C GLY A 43 -10.57 31.47 -26.10
N GLY A 44 -10.43 31.35 -27.42
CA GLY A 44 -10.91 30.19 -28.17
C GLY A 44 -10.45 28.85 -27.60
N THR A 45 -11.23 27.80 -27.88
CA THR A 45 -11.08 26.39 -27.44
C THR A 45 -9.64 25.85 -27.31
N ASN A 46 -8.71 26.42 -28.07
CA ASN A 46 -7.28 26.07 -28.04
C ASN A 46 -6.60 26.45 -26.72
N GLU A 47 -6.95 27.55 -26.05
CA GLU A 47 -6.29 27.94 -24.78
C GLU A 47 -6.67 27.00 -23.63
N PHE A 48 -7.89 26.47 -23.65
CA PHE A 48 -8.35 25.46 -22.70
C PHE A 48 -7.76 24.07 -23.00
N ASP A 49 -7.65 23.71 -24.28
CA ASP A 49 -7.01 22.46 -24.70
C ASP A 49 -5.49 22.49 -24.42
N ASP A 50 -4.82 23.62 -24.62
CA ASP A 50 -3.41 23.82 -24.30
C ASP A 50 -3.17 23.76 -22.78
N LEU A 51 -4.04 24.36 -21.97
CA LEU A 51 -4.01 24.24 -20.50
C LEU A 51 -4.25 22.78 -20.04
N LEU A 52 -5.13 22.04 -20.72
CA LEU A 52 -5.34 20.62 -20.43
C LEU A 52 -4.11 19.78 -20.78
N GLU A 53 -3.43 20.09 -21.89
CA GLU A 53 -2.19 19.41 -22.28
C GLU A 53 -1.03 19.74 -21.33
N GLU A 54 -0.90 20.98 -20.88
CA GLU A 54 0.06 21.39 -19.83
C GLU A 54 -0.23 20.72 -18.49
N LEU A 55 -1.50 20.59 -18.10
CA LEU A 55 -1.90 19.88 -16.89
C LEU A 55 -1.65 18.37 -17.00
N ASP A 56 -1.88 17.75 -18.16
CA ASP A 56 -1.62 16.33 -18.38
C ASP A 56 -0.11 16.04 -18.39
N GLN A 57 0.70 16.93 -19.01
CA GLN A 57 2.16 16.86 -18.94
C GLN A 57 2.67 17.05 -17.51
N ALA A 58 2.19 18.05 -16.77
CA ALA A 58 2.58 18.29 -15.38
C ALA A 58 2.12 17.15 -14.43
N ALA A 59 0.98 16.53 -14.72
CA ALA A 59 0.50 15.34 -14.01
C ALA A 59 1.34 14.11 -14.35
N GLY A 60 1.72 13.93 -15.62
CA GLY A 60 2.56 12.85 -16.11
C GLY A 60 3.99 12.90 -15.56
N GLU A 61 4.60 14.09 -15.53
CA GLU A 61 5.93 14.30 -14.93
C GLU A 61 5.92 14.04 -13.41
N ASN A 62 4.85 14.43 -12.70
CA ASN A 62 4.71 14.11 -11.29
C ASN A 62 4.41 12.63 -11.04
N ALA A 63 3.68 11.93 -11.92
CA ALA A 63 3.39 10.51 -11.75
C ALA A 63 4.65 9.63 -11.84
N ASP A 64 5.65 10.02 -12.64
CA ASP A 64 6.93 9.31 -12.71
C ASP A 64 7.84 9.56 -11.49
N ALA A 65 7.52 10.51 -10.61
CA ALA A 65 8.30 10.73 -9.39
C ALA A 65 8.00 9.71 -8.28
N TYR A 66 6.87 8.99 -8.37
CA TYR A 66 6.34 8.11 -7.33
C TYR A 66 6.11 6.68 -7.81
N LEU A 67 6.01 5.76 -6.85
CA LEU A 67 5.80 4.35 -7.17
C LEU A 67 4.39 4.11 -7.74
N THR A 68 4.31 3.52 -8.93
CA THR A 68 3.05 3.01 -9.48
C THR A 68 2.96 1.50 -9.25
N ILE A 69 1.83 1.04 -8.69
CA ILE A 69 1.56 -0.37 -8.40
C ILE A 69 0.29 -0.84 -9.11
N THR A 70 0.23 -2.14 -9.40
CA THR A 70 -0.97 -2.81 -9.90
C THR A 70 -1.34 -3.97 -8.99
N ILE A 71 -2.49 -3.89 -8.32
CA ILE A 71 -2.99 -4.94 -7.42
C ILE A 71 -4.36 -5.38 -7.91
N ASN A 72 -4.50 -6.68 -8.23
CA ASN A 72 -5.75 -7.27 -8.72
C ASN A 72 -6.37 -6.50 -9.91
N GLY A 73 -5.54 -6.05 -10.85
CA GLY A 73 -5.96 -5.27 -12.02
C GLY A 73 -6.26 -3.79 -11.76
N GLN A 74 -6.16 -3.32 -10.51
CA GLN A 74 -6.23 -1.90 -10.19
C GLN A 74 -4.83 -1.28 -10.18
N THR A 75 -4.59 -0.34 -11.10
CA THR A 75 -3.36 0.48 -11.13
C THR A 75 -3.54 1.77 -10.35
N THR A 76 -2.54 2.17 -9.56
CA THR A 76 -2.53 3.44 -8.83
C THR A 76 -1.11 3.90 -8.55
N THR A 77 -0.91 5.21 -8.43
CA THR A 77 0.35 5.83 -7.99
C THR A 77 0.29 6.09 -6.49
N LEU A 78 1.36 5.71 -5.78
CA LEU A 78 1.53 5.91 -4.34
C LEU A 78 2.30 7.20 -4.09
N PHE A 79 1.59 8.31 -3.89
CA PHE A 79 2.19 9.66 -3.81
C PHE A 79 3.04 9.90 -2.55
N ASP A 80 3.03 8.96 -1.60
CA ASP A 80 3.87 8.95 -0.40
C ASP A 80 5.02 7.94 -0.48
N VAL A 81 5.30 7.41 -1.68
CA VAL A 81 6.43 6.52 -1.99
C VAL A 81 7.25 7.10 -3.15
N PRO A 82 8.05 8.15 -2.92
CA PRO A 82 8.87 8.75 -3.97
C PRO A 82 10.02 7.82 -4.38
N LYS A 83 10.45 7.87 -5.66
CA LYS A 83 11.55 7.04 -6.20
C LYS A 83 12.86 7.13 -5.42
N GLY A 84 13.12 8.27 -4.77
CA GLY A 84 14.29 8.49 -3.91
C GLY A 84 14.17 7.98 -2.47
N ALA A 85 13.00 7.49 -2.04
CA ALA A 85 12.84 6.97 -0.68
C ALA A 85 13.64 5.68 -0.47
N TRP A 86 14.28 5.55 0.70
CA TRP A 86 15.06 4.36 1.07
C TRP A 86 14.24 3.05 1.08
N PHE A 87 12.92 3.16 1.22
CA PHE A 87 11.98 2.02 1.20
C PHE A 87 11.35 1.78 -0.17
N TYR A 88 11.61 2.61 -1.19
CA TYR A 88 10.95 2.54 -2.49
C TYR A 88 11.05 1.15 -3.12
N SER A 89 12.27 0.62 -3.24
CA SER A 89 12.53 -0.68 -3.88
C SER A 89 11.88 -1.84 -3.12
N SER A 90 11.84 -1.74 -1.79
CA SER A 90 11.15 -2.69 -0.93
C SER A 90 9.64 -2.70 -1.14
N VAL A 91 9.01 -1.52 -1.16
CA VAL A 91 7.57 -1.45 -1.43
C VAL A 91 7.27 -1.90 -2.86
N GLN A 92 8.07 -1.50 -3.84
CA GLN A 92 7.94 -1.92 -5.23
C GLN A 92 7.96 -3.44 -5.38
N ALA A 93 8.99 -4.10 -4.84
CA ALA A 93 9.14 -5.55 -4.93
C ALA A 93 7.97 -6.28 -4.27
N LEU A 94 7.65 -5.94 -3.02
CA LEU A 94 6.58 -6.60 -2.27
C LEU A 94 5.19 -6.32 -2.86
N SER A 95 4.96 -5.15 -3.46
CA SER A 95 3.70 -4.87 -4.17
C SER A 95 3.59 -5.62 -5.48
N SER A 96 4.69 -5.80 -6.22
CA SER A 96 4.68 -6.62 -7.45
C SER A 96 4.31 -8.08 -7.19
N LEU A 97 4.63 -8.57 -5.98
CA LEU A 97 4.27 -9.91 -5.49
C LEU A 97 2.89 -9.96 -4.82
N GLY A 98 2.19 -8.83 -4.70
CA GLY A 98 0.88 -8.76 -4.03
C GLY A 98 0.93 -8.93 -2.50
N ILE A 99 2.11 -8.90 -1.88
CA ILE A 99 2.31 -9.09 -0.43
C ILE A 99 1.85 -7.85 0.32
N VAL A 100 2.27 -6.67 -0.14
CA VAL A 100 1.84 -5.38 0.39
C VAL A 100 1.11 -4.57 -0.67
N SER A 101 0.16 -3.75 -0.24
CA SER A 101 -0.52 -2.77 -1.08
C SER A 101 -0.51 -1.41 -0.40
N GLY A 102 -1.03 -0.39 -1.09
CA GLY A 102 -1.52 0.81 -0.46
C GLY A 102 -2.82 0.58 0.33
N TYR A 103 -3.28 1.64 0.98
CA TYR A 103 -4.57 1.69 1.66
C TYR A 103 -5.71 1.58 0.66
N LYS A 104 -6.80 0.93 1.10
CA LYS A 104 -8.04 0.82 0.35
C LYS A 104 -9.15 1.52 1.12
N ASN A 105 -10.07 2.16 0.40
CA ASN A 105 -11.28 2.70 0.98
C ASN A 105 -12.30 1.58 1.28
N ALA A 106 -13.45 1.93 1.85
CA ALA A 106 -14.53 0.98 2.19
C ALA A 106 -15.08 0.20 0.97
N GLN A 107 -14.87 0.72 -0.24
CA GLN A 107 -15.25 0.09 -1.50
C GLN A 107 -14.14 -0.80 -2.09
N GLY A 108 -13.02 -0.97 -1.39
CA GLY A 108 -11.89 -1.78 -1.81
C GLY A 108 -10.98 -1.12 -2.85
N LYS A 109 -11.20 0.15 -3.19
CA LYS A 109 -10.38 0.90 -4.15
C LYS A 109 -9.13 1.46 -3.45
N LEU A 110 -7.96 1.28 -4.06
CA LEU A 110 -6.72 1.91 -3.57
C LEU A 110 -6.86 3.43 -3.50
N THR A 111 -6.35 4.02 -2.42
CA THR A 111 -6.42 5.47 -2.13
C THR A 111 -5.26 6.28 -2.72
N GLY A 112 -4.20 5.61 -3.18
CA GLY A 112 -2.94 6.26 -3.57
C GLY A 112 -1.97 6.51 -2.40
N GLU A 113 -2.27 6.03 -1.20
CA GLU A 113 -1.38 6.14 -0.03
C GLU A 113 -0.84 4.78 0.40
N TYR A 114 0.45 4.72 0.73
CA TYR A 114 1.09 3.59 1.40
C TYR A 114 1.17 3.75 2.93
N LYS A 115 1.22 5.00 3.40
CA LYS A 115 1.47 5.47 4.77
C LYS A 115 2.72 4.84 5.40
N PRO A 116 3.93 5.11 4.86
CA PRO A 116 5.17 4.45 5.28
C PRO A 116 5.49 4.61 6.78
N ALA A 117 5.05 5.71 7.40
CA ALA A 117 5.28 6.01 8.80
C ALA A 117 4.28 5.35 9.77
N ASN A 118 3.17 4.80 9.26
CA ASN A 118 2.20 4.12 10.14
C ASN A 118 2.78 2.81 10.66
N ASN A 119 2.50 2.49 11.92
CA ASN A 119 2.87 1.22 12.52
C ASN A 119 2.07 0.06 11.93
N VAL A 120 2.68 -1.13 11.94
CA VAL A 120 2.06 -2.37 11.47
C VAL A 120 1.46 -3.11 12.66
N THR A 121 0.22 -3.59 12.50
CA THR A 121 -0.47 -4.44 13.49
C THR A 121 0.02 -5.88 13.45
N HIS A 122 -0.18 -6.67 14.50
CA HIS A 122 0.15 -8.10 14.45
C HIS A 122 -0.63 -8.85 13.35
N ALA A 123 -1.87 -8.46 13.08
CA ALA A 123 -2.69 -9.00 11.99
C ALA A 123 -2.06 -8.76 10.61
N GLU A 124 -1.60 -7.53 10.36
CA GLU A 124 -0.89 -7.18 9.12
C GLU A 124 0.46 -7.88 9.03
N ALA A 125 1.22 -7.94 10.13
CA ALA A 125 2.51 -8.63 10.15
C ALA A 125 2.36 -10.14 9.87
N ALA A 126 1.35 -10.79 10.46
CA ALA A 126 1.05 -12.20 10.20
C ALA A 126 0.68 -12.44 8.72
N LYS A 127 -0.13 -11.56 8.13
CA LYS A 127 -0.41 -11.59 6.68
C LYS A 127 0.87 -11.49 5.87
N ILE A 128 1.70 -10.48 6.15
CA ILE A 128 2.95 -10.25 5.42
C ILE A 128 3.83 -11.49 5.53
N ALA A 129 4.09 -11.99 6.74
CA ALA A 129 4.92 -13.18 6.98
C ALA A 129 4.41 -14.42 6.22
N THR A 130 3.10 -14.68 6.28
CA THR A 130 2.48 -15.82 5.59
C THR A 130 2.67 -15.73 4.07
N LEU A 131 2.42 -14.55 3.48
CA LEU A 131 2.54 -14.34 2.04
C LEU A 131 4.01 -14.33 1.59
N LEU A 132 4.90 -13.79 2.41
CA LEU A 132 6.33 -13.70 2.15
C LEU A 132 6.96 -15.09 2.00
N ALA A 133 6.58 -16.03 2.87
CA ALA A 133 7.03 -17.42 2.83
C ALA A 133 6.25 -18.30 1.83
N GLY A 134 5.30 -17.73 1.07
CA GLY A 134 4.51 -18.49 0.11
C GLY A 134 3.59 -19.55 0.75
N ILE A 135 3.25 -19.40 2.02
CA ILE A 135 2.40 -20.34 2.74
C ILE A 135 0.97 -20.25 2.18
N ASP A 136 0.48 -21.35 1.61
CA ASP A 136 -0.90 -21.46 1.18
C ASP A 136 -1.83 -21.54 2.39
N GLN A 137 -2.70 -20.55 2.55
CA GLN A 137 -3.62 -20.47 3.68
C GLN A 137 -4.64 -21.60 3.69
N ALA A 138 -4.97 -22.19 2.53
CA ALA A 138 -5.84 -23.35 2.45
C ALA A 138 -5.21 -24.60 3.10
N SER A 139 -3.88 -24.67 3.16
CA SER A 139 -3.14 -25.77 3.79
C SER A 139 -3.08 -25.65 5.32
N CYS A 140 -3.35 -24.46 5.87
CA CYS A 140 -3.39 -24.21 7.30
C CYS A 140 -4.75 -24.65 7.84
N THR A 141 -5.02 -25.94 7.94
CA THR A 141 -6.29 -26.47 8.47
C THR A 141 -6.22 -26.71 9.98
N GLY A 142 -7.37 -26.88 10.63
CA GLY A 142 -7.47 -27.12 12.08
C GLY A 142 -8.36 -26.11 12.80
N GLU A 143 -8.60 -26.31 14.09
CA GLU A 143 -9.32 -25.36 14.94
C GLU A 143 -8.45 -24.10 15.17
N LEU A 144 -9.03 -22.92 14.94
CA LEU A 144 -8.37 -21.64 15.20
C LEU A 144 -8.64 -21.24 16.64
N LYS A 145 -7.56 -21.12 17.43
CA LYS A 145 -7.67 -20.95 18.89
C LYS A 145 -7.73 -19.49 19.32
N HIS A 146 -7.18 -18.60 18.51
CA HIS A 146 -7.08 -17.18 18.80
C HIS A 146 -8.44 -16.57 19.15
N ARG A 147 -8.51 -15.85 20.27
CA ARG A 147 -9.78 -15.32 20.79
C ARG A 147 -10.24 -14.12 19.95
N GLY A 148 -11.55 -14.04 19.69
CA GLY A 148 -12.15 -12.88 19.01
C GLY A 148 -11.80 -12.77 17.52
N ILE A 149 -11.32 -13.85 16.91
CA ILE A 149 -10.91 -13.89 15.50
C ILE A 149 -12.08 -14.11 14.53
N ASP A 150 -13.27 -14.45 15.04
CA ASP A 150 -14.46 -14.74 14.24
C ASP A 150 -14.84 -13.54 13.36
N GLY A 151 -14.94 -13.79 12.04
CA GLY A 151 -15.23 -12.76 11.05
C GLY A 151 -14.09 -11.77 10.80
N HIS A 152 -12.93 -11.93 11.44
CA HIS A 152 -11.78 -11.06 11.23
C HIS A 152 -11.09 -11.38 9.90
N TRP A 153 -10.73 -10.35 9.12
CA TRP A 153 -10.08 -10.52 7.81
C TRP A 153 -8.74 -11.27 7.90
N ALA A 154 -8.06 -11.18 9.05
CA ALA A 154 -6.77 -11.83 9.26
C ALA A 154 -6.88 -13.30 9.70
N ALA A 155 -8.09 -13.84 9.91
CA ALA A 155 -8.30 -15.22 10.35
C ALA A 155 -7.49 -16.29 9.57
N PRO A 156 -7.42 -16.28 8.22
CA PRO A 156 -6.61 -17.26 7.50
C PRO A 156 -5.10 -17.15 7.81
N TYR A 157 -4.58 -15.94 8.02
CA TYR A 157 -3.17 -15.73 8.32
C TYR A 157 -2.83 -16.07 9.77
N ILE A 158 -3.71 -15.74 10.72
CA ILE A 158 -3.54 -16.12 12.13
C ILE A 158 -3.59 -17.64 12.29
N ARG A 159 -4.41 -18.34 11.48
CA ARG A 159 -4.41 -19.80 11.44
C ARG A 159 -3.07 -20.39 10.99
N CYS A 160 -2.46 -19.80 9.97
CA CYS A 160 -1.10 -20.18 9.59
C CYS A 160 -0.10 -19.81 10.70
N ALA A 161 -0.22 -18.65 11.31
CA ALA A 161 0.63 -18.24 12.42
C ALA A 161 0.57 -19.22 13.61
N GLU A 162 -0.60 -19.79 13.92
CA GLU A 162 -0.74 -20.85 14.92
C GLU A 162 -0.09 -22.16 14.48
N LYS A 163 -0.26 -22.57 13.22
CA LYS A 163 0.31 -23.81 12.67
C LYS A 163 1.84 -23.78 12.62
N TYR A 164 2.41 -22.66 12.17
CA TYR A 164 3.85 -22.45 12.01
C TYR A 164 4.49 -21.79 13.25
N ASN A 165 3.73 -21.67 14.35
CA ASN A 165 4.18 -21.15 15.63
C ASN A 165 4.90 -19.80 15.53
N PHE A 166 4.29 -18.80 14.90
CA PHE A 166 4.82 -17.42 14.84
C PHE A 166 4.92 -16.76 16.23
N GLY A 167 4.52 -17.44 17.31
CA GLY A 167 4.62 -16.91 18.66
C GLY A 167 3.58 -15.84 19.00
N ILE A 168 2.49 -15.72 18.22
CA ILE A 168 1.34 -14.85 18.51
C ILE A 168 0.49 -15.50 19.61
N PRO A 169 0.44 -14.95 20.84
CA PRO A 169 -0.35 -15.53 21.92
C PRO A 169 -1.85 -15.51 21.59
N VAL A 170 -2.57 -16.57 21.97
CA VAL A 170 -4.02 -16.75 21.73
C VAL A 170 -4.89 -15.60 22.27
N ALA A 171 -4.42 -14.89 23.31
CA ALA A 171 -5.14 -13.78 23.95
C ALA A 171 -4.63 -12.38 23.55
N MET A 172 -3.65 -12.30 22.64
CA MET A 172 -3.10 -11.02 22.18
C MET A 172 -4.12 -10.26 21.34
N ASP A 173 -4.21 -8.94 21.49
CA ASP A 173 -4.95 -8.11 20.54
C ASP A 173 -4.17 -7.99 19.24
N ILE A 174 -4.62 -8.68 18.20
CA ILE A 174 -3.94 -8.69 16.90
C ILE A 174 -4.07 -7.37 16.13
N ASN A 175 -4.94 -6.46 16.56
CA ASN A 175 -5.04 -5.10 16.00
C ASN A 175 -4.11 -4.12 16.72
N ALA A 176 -3.44 -4.53 17.80
CA ALA A 176 -2.39 -3.74 18.40
C ALA A 176 -1.15 -3.68 17.50
N GLU A 177 -0.42 -2.58 17.59
CA GLU A 177 0.83 -2.36 16.87
C GLU A 177 1.91 -3.35 17.33
N ALA A 178 2.55 -4.03 16.38
CA ALA A 178 3.62 -4.99 16.64
C ALA A 178 4.97 -4.29 16.85
N SER A 179 5.81 -4.86 17.70
CA SER A 179 7.20 -4.44 17.86
C SER A 179 8.09 -4.93 16.72
N ARG A 180 9.25 -4.30 16.56
CA ARG A 180 10.28 -4.68 15.58
C ARG A 180 10.74 -6.13 15.75
N ALA A 181 10.95 -6.58 16.99
CA ALA A 181 11.41 -7.94 17.25
C ALA A 181 10.32 -8.99 17.01
N GLU A 182 9.04 -8.68 17.29
CA GLU A 182 7.92 -9.58 17.00
C GLU A 182 7.75 -9.78 15.49
N VAL A 183 7.78 -8.70 14.70
CA VAL A 183 7.67 -8.82 13.23
C VAL A 183 8.83 -9.61 12.64
N LEU A 184 10.05 -9.39 13.13
CA LEU A 184 11.22 -10.20 12.74
C LEU A 184 11.01 -11.69 13.05
N HIS A 185 10.56 -12.00 14.27
CA HIS A 185 10.28 -13.36 14.68
C HIS A 185 9.24 -14.02 13.77
N TYR A 186 8.17 -13.30 13.39
CA TYR A 186 7.14 -13.84 12.50
C TYR A 186 7.71 -14.21 11.14
N PHE A 187 8.64 -13.41 10.59
CA PHE A 187 9.31 -13.75 9.33
C PHE A 187 10.17 -15.00 9.48
N LEU A 188 11.01 -15.08 10.51
CA LEU A 188 11.87 -16.26 10.73
C LEU A 188 11.06 -17.55 10.90
N MET A 189 9.94 -17.50 11.65
CA MET A 189 9.06 -18.66 11.83
C MET A 189 8.31 -19.01 10.54
N ALA A 190 7.92 -18.03 9.72
CA ALA A 190 7.27 -18.29 8.45
C ALA A 190 8.17 -19.04 7.45
N PHE A 191 9.47 -18.76 7.47
CA PHE A 191 10.47 -19.49 6.69
C PHE A 191 10.98 -20.76 7.37
N GLU A 192 10.39 -21.16 8.51
CA GLU A 192 10.76 -22.35 9.29
C GLU A 192 12.26 -22.40 9.63
N VAL A 193 12.85 -21.24 9.89
CA VAL A 193 14.28 -21.10 10.16
C VAL A 193 14.65 -21.77 11.48
N GLU A 194 15.65 -22.64 11.46
CA GLU A 194 16.31 -23.12 12.68
C GLU A 194 17.25 -22.03 13.22
N ILE A 195 16.82 -21.37 14.31
CA ILE A 195 17.55 -20.24 14.89
C ILE A 195 18.65 -20.76 15.83
N PRO A 196 19.96 -20.57 15.51
CA PRO A 196 21.04 -20.93 16.42
C PRO A 196 21.10 -19.97 17.62
N GLU A 197 21.71 -20.41 18.72
CA GLU A 197 22.05 -19.51 19.82
C GLU A 197 23.04 -18.44 19.34
N GLY A 198 22.79 -17.19 19.73
CA GLY A 198 23.60 -16.06 19.32
C GLY A 198 23.55 -14.91 20.30
N ALA A 199 24.52 -14.01 20.17
CA ALA A 199 24.58 -12.77 20.94
C ALA A 199 24.48 -11.59 19.96
N PRO A 200 23.39 -10.80 19.99
CA PRO A 200 23.27 -9.66 19.10
C PRO A 200 24.28 -8.57 19.51
N PRO A 201 24.82 -7.79 18.54
CA PRO A 201 25.77 -6.72 18.83
C PRO A 201 25.11 -5.53 19.55
N PHE A 202 23.77 -5.47 19.59
CA PHE A 202 23.01 -4.36 20.13
C PHE A 202 22.85 -4.44 21.65
N ALA A 203 23.22 -3.37 22.35
CA ALA A 203 23.22 -3.34 23.81
C ALA A 203 21.81 -3.56 24.40
N ASP A 204 20.78 -3.04 23.73
CA ASP A 204 19.37 -3.16 24.12
C ASP A 204 18.73 -4.53 23.78
N SER A 205 19.49 -5.46 23.21
CA SER A 205 18.97 -6.73 22.72
C SER A 205 19.65 -7.96 23.34
N ARG A 206 20.74 -7.80 24.12
CA ARG A 206 21.55 -8.91 24.64
C ARG A 206 20.79 -9.87 25.56
N ASP A 207 19.90 -9.33 26.38
CA ASP A 207 19.07 -10.09 27.34
C ASP A 207 17.61 -10.18 26.88
N HIS A 208 17.30 -9.77 25.64
CA HIS A 208 15.95 -9.75 25.12
C HIS A 208 15.44 -11.17 24.81
N ARG A 209 14.13 -11.41 24.92
CA ARG A 209 13.53 -12.72 24.61
C ARG A 209 13.76 -13.18 23.17
N TYR A 210 13.95 -12.24 22.25
CA TYR A 210 14.26 -12.48 20.83
C TYR A 210 15.76 -12.27 20.51
N LYS A 211 16.66 -12.38 21.49
CA LYS A 211 18.09 -12.14 21.26
C LYS A 211 18.70 -13.02 20.16
N ASN A 212 18.27 -14.29 20.06
CA ASN A 212 18.79 -15.22 19.08
C ASN A 212 18.31 -14.86 17.67
N ASP A 213 17.03 -14.53 17.51
CA ASP A 213 16.43 -14.01 16.28
C ASP A 213 17.16 -12.76 15.78
N ILE A 214 17.42 -11.81 16.68
CA ILE A 214 18.12 -10.56 16.36
C ILE A 214 19.57 -10.85 15.98
N ALA A 215 20.26 -11.75 16.69
CA ALA A 215 21.63 -12.14 16.38
C ALA A 215 21.73 -12.80 14.99
N TYR A 216 20.81 -13.72 14.71
CA TYR A 216 20.75 -14.44 13.44
C TYR A 216 20.44 -13.50 12.27
N ALA A 217 19.41 -12.66 12.41
CA ALA A 217 19.03 -11.70 11.38
C ALA A 217 20.09 -10.63 11.14
N TYR A 218 20.86 -10.24 12.16
CA TYR A 218 22.01 -9.37 12.00
C TYR A 218 23.14 -10.06 11.21
N ALA A 219 23.44 -11.32 11.54
CA ALA A 219 24.47 -12.09 10.84
C ALA A 219 24.14 -12.32 9.35
N LEU A 220 22.85 -12.39 9.00
CA LEU A 220 22.38 -12.45 7.62
C LEU A 220 22.22 -11.09 6.94
N GLU A 221 22.46 -9.97 7.63
CA GLU A 221 22.24 -8.61 7.12
C GLU A 221 20.75 -8.27 6.81
N ILE A 222 19.79 -9.04 7.34
CA ILE A 222 18.36 -8.71 7.30
C ILE A 222 18.07 -7.46 8.13
N ILE A 223 18.83 -7.26 9.22
CA ILE A 223 18.79 -6.06 10.08
C ILE A 223 20.19 -5.48 10.28
N SER A 224 20.27 -4.16 10.49
CA SER A 224 21.54 -3.44 10.75
C SER A 224 21.54 -2.63 12.06
N GLY A 225 20.40 -2.50 12.74
CA GLY A 225 20.27 -1.60 13.90
C GLY A 225 20.19 -0.13 13.53
N ASP A 226 20.28 0.73 14.54
CA ASP A 226 20.24 2.18 14.38
C ASP A 226 21.62 2.73 14.00
N THR A 227 21.64 3.71 13.11
CA THR A 227 22.83 4.48 12.77
C THR A 227 22.67 5.94 13.19
N ASN A 228 23.80 6.59 13.44
CA ASN A 228 23.86 8.04 13.58
C ASN A 228 23.70 8.71 12.20
N ALA A 229 23.52 10.03 12.18
CA ALA A 229 23.36 10.79 10.94
C ALA A 229 24.57 10.69 9.99
N ASP A 230 25.75 10.39 10.52
CA ASP A 230 26.98 10.16 9.76
C ASP A 230 27.14 8.71 9.26
N GLY A 231 26.15 7.84 9.53
CA GLY A 231 26.15 6.43 9.13
C GLY A 231 26.85 5.49 10.11
N SER A 232 27.49 6.00 11.17
CA SER A 232 28.13 5.15 12.19
C SER A 232 27.09 4.37 13.00
N GLU A 233 27.44 3.16 13.43
CA GLU A 233 26.55 2.31 14.22
C GLU A 233 26.31 2.89 15.62
N LYS A 234 25.04 2.96 16.03
CA LYS A 234 24.65 3.40 17.38
C LYS A 234 24.69 2.27 18.41
N GLY A 235 24.67 1.02 17.94
CA GLY A 235 24.65 -0.17 18.79
C GLY A 235 23.30 -0.44 19.47
N THR A 236 22.20 0.07 18.90
CA THR A 236 20.81 -0.18 19.35
C THR A 236 19.96 -0.76 18.22
N PHE A 237 19.02 -1.64 18.55
CA PHE A 237 18.05 -2.18 17.57
C PHE A 237 16.60 -1.74 17.85
N ARG A 238 16.31 -1.38 19.11
CA ARG A 238 15.00 -1.00 19.65
C ARG A 238 13.98 -2.15 19.52
N PRO A 239 14.23 -3.34 20.10
CA PRO A 239 13.42 -4.53 19.85
C PRO A 239 11.92 -4.34 20.17
N ASP A 240 11.60 -3.59 21.24
CA ASP A 240 10.23 -3.34 21.70
C ASP A 240 9.55 -2.13 21.02
N ALA A 241 10.28 -1.35 20.23
CA ALA A 241 9.69 -0.21 19.53
C ALA A 241 8.73 -0.70 18.45
N LYS A 242 7.63 0.04 18.25
CA LYS A 242 6.69 -0.25 17.17
C LYS A 242 7.36 -0.05 15.81
N ILE A 243 7.10 -0.98 14.90
CA ILE A 243 7.71 -0.95 13.57
C ILE A 243 6.74 -0.35 12.56
N ASN A 244 7.23 0.59 11.77
CA ASN A 244 6.43 1.21 10.72
C ASN A 244 6.43 0.38 9.43
N ARG A 245 5.54 0.73 8.51
CA ARG A 245 5.34 0.03 7.23
C ARG A 245 6.57 0.08 6.33
N ALA A 246 7.30 1.20 6.30
CA ALA A 246 8.54 1.30 5.53
C ALA A 246 9.65 0.37 6.06
N GLU A 247 9.84 0.33 7.37
CA GLU A 247 10.80 -0.55 8.03
C GLU A 247 10.42 -2.02 7.84
N THR A 248 9.13 -2.33 8.00
CA THR A 248 8.59 -3.67 7.75
C THR A 248 8.81 -4.10 6.30
N ALA A 249 8.57 -3.23 5.32
CA ALA A 249 8.81 -3.54 3.90
C ALA A 249 10.29 -3.82 3.62
N LYS A 250 11.21 -3.04 4.21
CA LYS A 250 12.65 -3.30 4.07
C LYS A 250 13.05 -4.63 4.68
N MET A 251 12.62 -4.90 5.92
CA MET A 251 12.90 -6.16 6.61
C MET A 251 12.31 -7.36 5.87
N ALA A 252 11.07 -7.26 5.39
CA ALA A 252 10.42 -8.32 4.62
C ALA A 252 11.11 -8.61 3.29
N ARG A 253 11.49 -7.56 2.52
CA ARG A 253 12.24 -7.76 1.27
C ARG A 253 13.56 -8.49 1.54
N LEU A 254 14.32 -8.07 2.55
CA LEU A 254 15.59 -8.70 2.89
C LEU A 254 15.41 -10.14 3.39
N ALA A 255 14.42 -10.39 4.26
CA ALA A 255 14.11 -11.75 4.72
C ALA A 255 13.76 -12.67 3.54
N MET A 256 12.97 -12.22 2.57
CA MET A 256 12.64 -12.99 1.37
C MET A 256 13.84 -13.25 0.45
N GLU A 257 14.84 -12.38 0.44
CA GLU A 257 16.03 -12.53 -0.40
C GLU A 257 17.11 -13.42 0.24
N LEU A 258 17.11 -13.53 1.57
CA LEU A 258 18.23 -14.07 2.36
C LEU A 258 17.90 -15.34 3.15
N LEU A 259 16.62 -15.74 3.19
CA LEU A 259 16.13 -16.99 3.78
C LEU A 259 15.72 -17.97 2.67
#